data_AF-A0A385SR27-F1
#
_entry.id   AF-A0A385SR27-F1
#
_cell.length_a   1.000
_cell.length_b   1.000
_cell.length_c   1.000
_cell.angle_alpha   90.00
_cell.angle_beta   90.00
_cell.angle_gamma   90.00
#
_symmetry.space_group_name_H-M   'P 1'
#
loop_
_entity.id
_entity.type
_entity.pdbx_description
1 polymer ?
#
loop_
_entity_poly.entity_id
_entity_poly.type
_entity_poly.pdbx_seq_one_letter_code
_entity_poly.pdbx_strand_id
1 'polypeptide(L)'
;MKRIKILMVVVITMINIRLAIGQAQEIQQLVLNYTKLKQLEEILDNMYKGYKILTKGYNTIKDISEGNFNLHRTFLDGLYAVSPVVRQYKRIPLIIQYQEMIVKEYKRAYEVFRNDPNLTVREIKYLNNVYSYLFKQSLRNLDELITIVTASKIRMSDEERIKSIDRIYLEMEEKVIFLKVFNGNTKILVIERAKARHEVNTNKKLHGIAP
;
A
#
# COMPACT_ATOMS: atom_id res chain seq x y z
N MET A 1 62.49 -5.47 53.80
CA MET A 1 61.07 -5.20 54.13
C MET A 1 60.48 -4.00 53.38
N LYS A 2 61.11 -2.80 53.35
CA LYS A 2 60.55 -1.62 52.64
C LYS A 2 60.30 -1.83 51.13
N ARG A 3 61.23 -2.49 50.42
CA ARG A 3 61.10 -2.79 48.97
C ARG A 3 59.93 -3.75 48.65
N ILE A 4 59.64 -4.71 49.52
CA ILE A 4 58.52 -5.66 49.35
C ILE A 4 57.17 -4.97 49.56
N LYS A 5 57.07 -4.04 50.53
CA LYS A 5 55.86 -3.24 50.74
C LYS A 5 55.54 -2.34 49.54
N ILE A 6 56.56 -1.73 48.93
CA ILE A 6 56.39 -0.91 47.71
C ILE A 6 55.90 -1.78 46.54
N LEU A 7 56.47 -2.97 46.36
CA LEU A 7 56.04 -3.89 45.30
C LEU A 7 54.57 -4.32 45.48
N MET A 8 54.14 -4.64 46.71
CA MET A 8 52.73 -4.96 46.99
C MET A 8 51.79 -3.80 46.68
N VAL A 9 52.17 -2.56 47.05
CA VAL A 9 51.36 -1.38 46.75
C VAL A 9 51.22 -1.17 45.25
N VAL A 10 52.29 -1.36 44.47
CA VAL A 10 52.26 -1.25 43.00
C VAL A 10 51.36 -2.33 42.37
N VAL A 11 51.41 -3.57 42.88
CA VAL A 11 50.55 -4.65 42.38
C VAL A 11 49.08 -4.37 42.69
N ILE A 12 48.77 -3.89 43.90
CA ILE A 12 47.40 -3.53 44.30
C ILE A 12 46.87 -2.37 43.45
N THR A 13 47.67 -1.33 43.20
CA THR A 13 47.23 -0.21 42.33
C THR A 13 47.02 -0.66 40.89
N MET A 14 47.88 -1.53 40.35
CA MET A 14 47.69 -2.09 39.00
C MET A 14 46.41 -2.93 38.88
N ILE A 15 46.03 -3.69 39.91
CA ILE A 15 44.78 -4.47 39.92
C ILE A 15 43.56 -3.53 39.92
N ASN A 16 43.58 -2.47 40.74
CA ASN A 16 42.48 -1.50 40.81
C ASN A 16 42.28 -0.72 39.50
N ILE A 17 43.37 -0.37 38.80
CA ILE A 17 43.30 0.30 37.49
C ILE A 17 42.65 -0.63 36.44
N ARG A 18 42.98 -1.94 36.45
CA ARG A 18 42.37 -2.91 35.51
C ARG A 18 40.88 -3.10 35.76
N LEU A 19 40.44 -3.15 37.01
CA LEU A 19 39.02 -3.24 37.37
C LEU A 19 38.24 -1.99 36.93
N ALA A 20 38.81 -0.79 37.11
CA ALA A 20 38.21 0.47 36.67
C ALA A 20 38.06 0.55 35.14
N ILE A 21 39.04 0.05 34.36
CA ILE A 21 38.96 -0.01 32.89
C ILE A 21 37.86 -0.97 32.44
N GLY A 22 37.73 -2.15 33.07
CA GLY A 22 36.64 -3.10 32.78
C GLY A 22 35.25 -2.51 33.04
N GLN A 23 35.07 -1.84 34.19
CA GLN A 23 33.82 -1.14 34.51
C GLN A 23 33.50 -0.01 33.53
N ALA A 24 34.50 0.75 33.09
CA ALA A 24 34.30 1.79 32.08
C ALA A 24 33.83 1.21 30.73
N GLN A 25 34.38 0.07 30.32
CA GLN A 25 33.98 -0.63 29.09
C GLN A 25 32.55 -1.20 29.19
N GLU A 26 32.17 -1.78 30.33
CA GLU A 26 30.81 -2.27 30.57
C GLU A 26 29.77 -1.14 30.53
N ILE A 27 30.06 0.01 31.15
CA ILE A 27 29.19 1.19 31.11
C ILE A 27 29.04 1.69 29.67
N GLN A 28 30.12 1.74 28.88
CA GLN A 28 30.05 2.12 27.46
C GLN A 28 29.16 1.16 26.66
N GLN A 29 29.27 -0.15 26.90
CA GLN A 29 28.43 -1.14 26.24
C GLN A 29 26.96 -1.03 26.65
N LEU A 30 26.68 -0.77 27.93
CA LEU A 30 25.32 -0.54 28.43
C LEU A 30 24.68 0.69 27.77
N VAL A 31 25.43 1.80 27.66
CA VAL A 31 24.97 3.01 26.96
C VAL A 31 24.67 2.70 25.49
N LEU A 32 25.56 1.99 24.80
CA LEU A 32 25.35 1.60 23.40
C LEU A 32 24.11 0.70 23.23
N ASN A 33 23.93 -0.28 24.11
CA ASN A 33 22.78 -1.18 24.09
C ASN A 33 21.47 -0.42 24.36
N TYR A 34 21.48 0.54 25.29
CA TYR A 34 20.34 1.41 25.56
C TYR A 34 19.98 2.26 24.34
N THR A 35 20.97 2.85 23.65
CA THR A 35 20.75 3.60 22.41
C THR A 35 20.14 2.72 21.32
N LYS A 36 20.67 1.50 21.12
CA LYS A 36 20.10 0.54 20.14
C LYS A 36 18.66 0.17 20.49
N LEU A 37 18.36 -0.08 21.76
CA LEU A 37 17.01 -0.38 22.21
C LEU A 37 16.06 0.77 21.91
N LYS A 38 16.46 2.02 22.22
CA LYS A 38 15.65 3.21 21.91
C LYS A 38 15.38 3.38 20.42
N GLN A 39 16.38 3.10 19.57
CA GLN A 39 16.19 3.10 18.11
C GLN A 39 15.22 2.03 17.65
N LEU A 40 15.29 0.81 18.21
CA LEU A 40 14.36 -0.27 17.88
C LEU A 40 12.93 0.05 18.33
N GLU A 41 12.75 0.66 19.51
CA GLU A 41 11.45 1.14 19.99
C GLU A 41 10.84 2.17 19.03
N GLU A 42 11.64 3.14 18.56
CA GLU A 42 11.18 4.15 17.60
C GLU A 42 10.82 3.53 16.24
N ILE A 43 11.63 2.60 15.75
CA ILE A 43 11.33 1.85 14.52
C ILE A 43 10.01 1.09 14.67
N LEU A 44 9.79 0.41 15.79
CA LEU A 44 8.56 -0.34 16.06
C LEU A 44 7.33 0.58 16.10
N ASP A 45 7.42 1.71 16.78
CA ASP A 45 6.33 2.70 16.82
C ASP A 45 6.00 3.25 15.42
N ASN A 46 7.03 3.57 14.62
CA ASN A 46 6.87 4.00 13.24
C ASN A 46 6.25 2.91 12.35
N MET A 47 6.65 1.65 12.52
CA MET A 47 6.06 0.51 11.81
C MET A 47 4.59 0.34 12.17
N TYR A 48 4.24 0.43 13.46
CA TYR A 48 2.87 0.30 13.94
C TYR A 48 1.97 1.45 13.42
N LYS A 49 2.45 2.69 13.49
CA LYS A 49 1.77 3.85 12.89
C LYS A 49 1.56 3.66 11.39
N GLY A 50 2.58 3.18 10.68
CA GLY A 50 2.49 2.85 9.27
C GLY A 50 1.41 1.81 8.99
N TYR A 51 1.45 0.67 9.67
CA TYR A 51 0.45 -0.39 9.57
C TYR A 51 -0.98 0.12 9.79
N LYS A 52 -1.19 0.96 10.82
CA LYS A 52 -2.51 1.54 11.11
C LYS A 52 -3.02 2.45 9.99
N ILE A 53 -2.14 3.29 9.42
CA ILE A 53 -2.48 4.15 8.28
C ILE A 53 -2.85 3.31 7.07
N LEU A 54 -2.05 2.29 6.75
CA LEU A 54 -2.28 1.42 5.61
C LEU A 54 -3.60 0.66 5.77
N THR A 55 -3.82 0.03 6.92
CA THR A 55 -5.04 -0.72 7.23
C THR A 55 -6.29 0.17 7.14
N LYS A 56 -6.23 1.39 7.69
CA LYS A 56 -7.33 2.35 7.59
C LYS A 56 -7.60 2.76 6.14
N GLY A 57 -6.55 3.02 5.36
CA GLY A 57 -6.66 3.36 3.95
C GLY A 57 -7.27 2.22 3.12
N TYR A 58 -6.88 0.97 3.39
CA TYR A 58 -7.46 -0.20 2.77
C TYR A 58 -8.95 -0.35 3.09
N ASN A 59 -9.31 -0.32 4.38
CA ASN A 59 -10.69 -0.48 4.81
C ASN A 59 -11.59 0.61 4.22
N THR A 60 -11.12 1.86 4.18
CA THR A 60 -11.87 2.95 3.53
C THR A 60 -12.27 2.60 2.10
N ILE A 61 -11.32 2.12 1.28
CA ILE A 61 -11.63 1.76 -0.11
C ILE A 61 -12.47 0.50 -0.17
N LYS A 62 -12.16 -0.51 0.65
CA LYS A 62 -12.94 -1.74 0.74
C LYS A 62 -14.41 -1.44 1.04
N ASP A 63 -14.68 -0.65 2.07
CA ASP A 63 -16.05 -0.35 2.52
C ASP A 63 -16.83 0.45 1.48
N ILE A 64 -16.21 1.47 0.88
CA ILE A 64 -16.82 2.22 -0.23
C ILE A 64 -17.04 1.29 -1.43
N SER A 65 -16.10 0.38 -1.68
CA SER A 65 -16.17 -0.50 -2.84
C SER A 65 -17.14 -1.65 -2.75
N GLU A 66 -17.33 -2.22 -1.58
CA GLU A 66 -18.30 -3.29 -1.38
C GLU A 66 -19.70 -2.70 -1.17
N GLY A 67 -19.84 -1.66 -0.34
CA GLY A 67 -21.14 -1.08 -0.02
C GLY A 67 -21.83 -0.47 -1.23
N ASN A 68 -21.18 0.50 -1.89
CA ASN A 68 -21.84 1.26 -2.95
C ASN A 68 -21.98 0.45 -4.26
N PHE A 69 -20.98 -0.38 -4.58
CA PHE A 69 -21.07 -1.23 -5.76
C PHE A 69 -22.20 -2.26 -5.65
N ASN A 70 -22.40 -2.89 -4.49
CA ASN A 70 -23.49 -3.85 -4.31
C ASN A 70 -24.86 -3.21 -4.50
N LEU A 71 -25.04 -1.96 -4.07
CA LEU A 71 -26.26 -1.19 -4.32
C LEU A 71 -26.48 -0.97 -5.82
N HIS A 72 -25.47 -0.45 -6.52
CA HIS A 72 -25.55 -0.24 -7.98
C HIS A 72 -25.82 -1.53 -8.73
N ARG A 73 -25.11 -2.60 -8.38
CA ARG A 73 -25.27 -3.93 -8.97
C ARG A 73 -26.70 -4.43 -8.81
N THR A 74 -27.20 -4.46 -7.58
CA THR A 74 -28.55 -4.95 -7.28
C THR A 74 -29.61 -4.15 -8.04
N PHE A 75 -29.45 -2.83 -8.09
CA PHE A 75 -30.37 -1.96 -8.81
C PHE A 75 -30.32 -2.20 -10.32
N LEU A 76 -29.11 -2.27 -10.91
CA LEU A 76 -28.93 -2.49 -12.34
C LEU A 76 -29.37 -3.91 -12.77
N ASP A 77 -29.13 -4.92 -11.94
CA ASP A 77 -29.62 -6.29 -12.17
C ASP A 77 -31.15 -6.33 -12.17
N GLY A 78 -31.79 -5.63 -11.21
CA GLY A 78 -33.24 -5.45 -11.17
C GLY A 78 -33.78 -4.76 -12.43
N LEU A 79 -33.16 -3.66 -12.85
CA LEU A 79 -33.51 -2.97 -14.10
C LEU A 79 -33.31 -3.85 -15.33
N TYR A 80 -32.24 -4.65 -15.39
CA TYR A 80 -31.98 -5.55 -16.49
C TYR A 80 -33.08 -6.62 -16.61
N ALA A 81 -33.57 -7.14 -15.47
CA ALA A 81 -34.67 -8.10 -15.44
C ALA A 81 -35.97 -7.50 -16.01
N VAL A 82 -36.33 -6.28 -15.63
CA VAL A 82 -37.65 -5.70 -15.93
C VAL A 82 -37.70 -4.78 -17.14
N SER A 83 -36.58 -4.16 -17.55
CA SER A 83 -36.55 -3.15 -18.61
C SER A 83 -36.05 -3.71 -19.94
N PRO A 84 -36.91 -3.79 -20.98
CA PRO A 84 -36.50 -4.21 -22.32
C PRO A 84 -35.43 -3.29 -22.93
N VAL A 85 -35.49 -2.00 -22.59
CA VAL A 85 -34.54 -0.97 -23.06
C VAL A 85 -33.14 -1.26 -22.54
N VAL A 86 -33.01 -1.56 -21.24
CA VAL A 86 -31.72 -1.92 -20.62
C VAL A 86 -31.19 -3.24 -21.19
N ARG A 87 -32.07 -4.22 -21.41
CA ARG A 87 -31.71 -5.53 -21.98
C ARG A 87 -31.11 -5.45 -23.39
N GLN A 88 -31.51 -4.47 -24.19
CA GLN A 88 -31.02 -4.28 -25.56
C GLN A 88 -29.59 -3.70 -25.60
N TYR A 89 -29.15 -3.01 -24.55
CA TYR A 89 -27.84 -2.36 -24.51
C TYR A 89 -26.76 -3.25 -23.93
N LYS A 90 -26.05 -3.96 -24.82
CA LYS A 90 -24.96 -4.90 -24.47
C LYS A 90 -23.81 -4.27 -23.67
N ARG A 91 -23.67 -2.94 -23.66
CA ARG A 91 -22.60 -2.25 -22.92
C ARG A 91 -22.86 -2.11 -21.43
N ILE A 92 -24.12 -2.16 -20.98
CA ILE A 92 -24.48 -2.07 -19.56
C ILE A 92 -23.83 -3.19 -18.73
N PRO A 93 -23.97 -4.49 -19.08
CA PRO A 93 -23.30 -5.55 -18.33
C PRO A 93 -21.76 -5.43 -18.39
N LEU A 94 -21.18 -4.89 -19.47
CA LEU A 94 -19.74 -4.65 -19.56
C LEU A 94 -19.28 -3.53 -18.61
N ILE A 95 -20.06 -2.45 -18.45
CA ILE A 95 -19.79 -1.39 -17.47
C ILE A 95 -19.75 -1.97 -16.04
N ILE A 96 -20.72 -2.83 -15.71
CA ILE A 96 -20.77 -3.51 -14.41
C ILE A 96 -19.53 -4.41 -14.25
N GLN A 97 -19.19 -5.18 -15.28
CA GLN A 97 -18.00 -6.03 -15.29
C GLN A 97 -16.70 -5.21 -15.10
N TYR A 98 -16.58 -4.04 -15.72
CA TYR A 98 -15.44 -3.16 -15.53
C TYR A 98 -15.31 -2.67 -14.09
N GLN A 99 -16.42 -2.36 -13.44
CA GLN A 99 -16.40 -2.02 -12.02
C GLN A 99 -15.89 -3.20 -11.17
N GLU A 100 -16.33 -4.43 -11.44
CA GLU A 100 -15.82 -5.62 -10.75
C GLU A 100 -14.32 -5.81 -10.97
N MET A 101 -13.85 -5.62 -12.20
CA MET A 101 -12.43 -5.70 -12.56
C MET A 101 -11.61 -4.67 -11.78
N ILE A 102 -12.08 -3.43 -11.67
CA ILE A 102 -11.41 -2.37 -10.89
C ILE A 102 -11.24 -2.81 -9.43
N VAL A 103 -12.31 -3.28 -8.79
CA VAL A 103 -12.28 -3.73 -7.38
C VAL A 103 -11.31 -4.90 -7.20
N LYS A 104 -11.38 -5.89 -8.10
CA LYS A 104 -10.56 -7.10 -8.03
C LYS A 104 -9.07 -6.80 -8.23
N GLU A 105 -8.73 -6.00 -9.24
CA GLU A 105 -7.34 -5.61 -9.51
C GLU A 105 -6.76 -4.78 -8.38
N TYR A 106 -7.54 -3.84 -7.82
CA TYR A 106 -7.13 -3.09 -6.64
C TYR A 106 -6.80 -4.00 -5.46
N LYS A 107 -7.74 -4.86 -5.05
CA LYS A 107 -7.56 -5.73 -3.88
C LYS A 107 -6.32 -6.61 -4.05
N ARG A 108 -6.14 -7.19 -5.23
CA ARG A 108 -4.97 -8.01 -5.54
C ARG A 108 -3.67 -7.22 -5.46
N ALA A 109 -3.60 -6.07 -6.13
CA ALA A 109 -2.39 -5.25 -6.18
C ALA A 109 -2.01 -4.71 -4.79
N TYR A 110 -3.00 -4.26 -4.02
CA TYR A 110 -2.78 -3.74 -2.67
C TYR A 110 -2.20 -4.81 -1.72
N GLU A 111 -2.72 -6.04 -1.74
CA GLU A 111 -2.21 -7.13 -0.92
C GLU A 111 -0.75 -7.48 -1.25
N VAL A 112 -0.35 -7.38 -2.52
CA VAL A 112 1.05 -7.57 -2.91
C VAL A 112 1.91 -6.41 -2.41
N PHE A 113 1.52 -5.18 -2.71
CA PHE A 113 2.35 -4.00 -2.45
C PHE A 113 2.46 -3.65 -0.96
N ARG A 114 1.43 -3.92 -0.14
CA ARG A 114 1.47 -3.61 1.29
C ARG A 114 2.51 -4.44 2.06
N ASN A 115 2.83 -5.63 1.54
CA ASN A 115 3.74 -6.60 2.17
C ASN A 115 5.13 -6.59 1.51
N ASP A 116 5.35 -5.74 0.50
CA ASP A 116 6.60 -5.70 -0.23
C ASP A 116 7.65 -4.84 0.51
N PRO A 117 8.83 -5.39 0.86
CA PRO A 117 9.85 -4.65 1.62
C PRO A 117 10.57 -3.57 0.79
N ASN A 118 10.31 -3.47 -0.52
CA ASN A 118 10.90 -2.48 -1.42
C ASN A 118 10.01 -1.24 -1.59
N LEU A 119 8.86 -1.20 -0.91
CA LEU A 119 7.98 -0.04 -0.84
C LEU A 119 7.94 0.55 0.58
N THR A 120 7.98 1.86 0.64
CA THR A 120 7.79 2.61 1.88
C THR A 120 6.31 2.78 2.20
N VAL A 121 6.00 3.01 3.48
CA VAL A 121 4.63 3.35 3.93
C VAL A 121 4.06 4.54 3.16
N ARG A 122 4.90 5.54 2.84
CA ARG A 122 4.49 6.72 2.09
C ARG A 122 4.08 6.37 0.66
N GLU A 123 4.82 5.49 0.00
CA GLU A 123 4.50 5.03 -1.36
C GLU A 123 3.22 4.20 -1.36
N ILE A 124 3.04 3.27 -0.41
CA ILE A 124 1.80 2.49 -0.31
C ILE A 124 0.59 3.41 -0.04
N LYS A 125 0.77 4.47 0.78
CA LYS A 125 -0.26 5.50 0.98
C LYS A 125 -0.58 6.25 -0.32
N TYR A 126 0.44 6.56 -1.13
CA TYR A 126 0.23 7.16 -2.44
C TYR A 126 -0.58 6.24 -3.37
N LEU A 127 -0.23 4.94 -3.45
CA LEU A 127 -1.00 3.95 -4.21
C LEU A 127 -2.46 3.91 -3.76
N ASN A 128 -2.68 3.90 -2.44
CA ASN A 128 -4.03 3.94 -1.85
C ASN A 128 -4.82 5.18 -2.30
N ASN A 129 -4.21 6.36 -2.32
CA ASN A 129 -4.86 7.58 -2.80
C ASN A 129 -5.27 7.48 -4.27
N VAL A 130 -4.39 6.95 -5.13
CA VAL A 130 -4.67 6.74 -6.56
C VAL A 130 -5.86 5.78 -6.72
N TYR A 131 -5.85 4.65 -6.00
CA TYR A 131 -6.96 3.69 -6.03
C TYR A 131 -8.26 4.31 -5.53
N SER A 132 -8.23 5.05 -4.43
CA SER A 132 -9.41 5.74 -3.89
C SER A 132 -9.98 6.74 -4.89
N TYR A 133 -9.12 7.50 -5.58
CA TYR A 133 -9.57 8.45 -6.59
C TYR A 133 -10.24 7.74 -7.78
N LEU A 134 -9.57 6.73 -8.34
CA LEU A 134 -10.08 5.94 -9.46
C LEU A 134 -11.44 5.32 -9.13
N PHE A 135 -11.54 4.75 -7.93
CA PHE A 135 -12.75 4.08 -7.46
C PHE A 135 -13.92 5.04 -7.27
N LYS A 136 -13.68 6.24 -6.74
CA LYS A 136 -14.71 7.28 -6.65
C LYS A 136 -15.21 7.71 -8.02
N GLN A 137 -14.32 7.84 -9.00
CA GLN A 137 -14.74 8.18 -10.36
C GLN A 137 -15.55 7.06 -11.02
N SER A 138 -15.16 5.80 -10.83
CA SER A 138 -15.91 4.67 -11.41
C SER A 138 -17.31 4.51 -10.78
N LEU A 139 -17.46 4.78 -9.48
CA LEU A 139 -18.79 4.84 -8.85
C LEU A 139 -19.66 5.96 -9.42
N ARG A 140 -19.10 7.16 -9.64
CA ARG A 140 -19.84 8.27 -10.28
C ARG A 140 -20.36 7.90 -11.67
N ASN A 141 -19.61 7.09 -12.42
CA ASN A 141 -20.07 6.59 -13.70
C ASN A 141 -21.26 5.62 -13.58
N LEU A 142 -21.34 4.83 -12.50
CA LEU A 142 -22.49 3.97 -12.22
C LEU A 142 -23.71 4.79 -11.77
N ASP A 143 -23.51 5.81 -10.94
CA ASP A 143 -24.56 6.77 -10.58
C ASP A 143 -25.16 7.43 -11.83
N GLU A 144 -24.29 7.87 -12.73
CA GLU A 144 -24.68 8.48 -13.99
C GLU A 144 -25.43 7.48 -14.88
N LEU A 145 -24.93 6.24 -14.99
CA LEU A 145 -25.60 5.18 -15.73
C LEU A 145 -27.01 4.94 -15.22
N ILE A 146 -27.18 4.85 -13.89
CA ILE A 146 -28.50 4.71 -13.24
C ILE A 146 -29.43 5.86 -13.63
N THR A 147 -28.92 7.10 -13.60
CA THR A 147 -29.69 8.29 -13.97
C THR A 147 -30.16 8.22 -15.43
N ILE A 148 -29.29 7.78 -16.34
CA ILE A 148 -29.57 7.69 -17.78
C ILE A 148 -30.59 6.58 -18.08
N VAL A 149 -30.47 5.41 -17.45
CA VAL A 149 -31.38 4.27 -17.69
C VAL A 149 -32.76 4.47 -17.05
N THR A 150 -32.87 5.33 -16.04
CA THR A 150 -34.13 5.69 -15.39
C THR A 150 -34.79 6.94 -15.99
N ALA A 151 -34.09 7.70 -16.83
CA ALA A 151 -34.61 8.92 -17.44
C ALA A 151 -35.79 8.64 -18.39
N SER A 152 -36.89 9.38 -18.19
CA SER A 152 -38.07 9.30 -19.06
C SER A 152 -37.77 9.80 -20.49
N LYS A 153 -38.53 9.30 -21.48
CA LYS A 153 -38.39 9.71 -22.88
C LYS A 153 -38.64 11.20 -23.14
N ILE A 154 -39.32 11.90 -22.23
CA ILE A 154 -39.53 13.35 -22.30
C ILE A 154 -38.24 14.12 -22.00
N ARG A 155 -37.36 13.55 -21.16
CA ARG A 155 -36.12 14.20 -20.73
C ARG A 155 -34.91 13.86 -21.60
N MET A 156 -34.93 12.70 -22.27
CA MET A 156 -33.80 12.20 -23.05
C MET A 156 -34.29 11.31 -24.19
N SER A 157 -33.87 11.64 -25.40
CA SER A 157 -34.14 10.82 -26.59
C SER A 157 -33.38 9.48 -26.53
N ASP A 158 -33.84 8.50 -27.31
CA ASP A 158 -33.19 7.19 -27.34
C ASP A 158 -31.75 7.28 -27.90
N GLU A 159 -31.48 8.18 -28.85
CA GLU A 159 -30.14 8.43 -29.40
C GLU A 159 -29.19 9.05 -28.37
N GLU A 160 -29.63 10.08 -27.65
CA GLU A 160 -28.84 10.71 -26.58
C GLU A 160 -28.54 9.71 -25.46
N ARG A 161 -29.50 8.84 -25.13
CA ARG A 161 -29.32 7.78 -24.14
C ARG A 161 -28.21 6.82 -24.56
N ILE A 162 -28.22 6.37 -25.82
CA ILE A 162 -27.19 5.47 -26.37
C ILE A 162 -25.82 6.14 -26.32
N LYS A 163 -25.71 7.38 -26.82
CA LYS A 163 -24.44 8.13 -26.79
C LYS A 163 -23.89 8.30 -25.37
N SER A 164 -24.77 8.52 -24.39
CA SER A 164 -24.37 8.67 -22.99
C SER A 164 -23.88 7.35 -22.38
N ILE A 165 -24.57 6.23 -22.67
CA ILE A 165 -24.11 4.89 -22.25
C ILE A 165 -22.77 4.55 -22.89
N ASP A 166 -22.60 4.88 -24.17
CA ASP A 166 -21.37 4.64 -24.91
C ASP A 166 -20.18 5.41 -24.32
N ARG A 167 -20.39 6.68 -23.95
CA ARG A 167 -19.38 7.48 -23.24
C ARG A 167 -19.02 6.85 -21.90
N ILE A 168 -20.00 6.49 -21.08
CA ILE A 168 -19.76 5.86 -19.76
C ILE A 168 -18.97 4.56 -19.92
N TYR A 169 -19.31 3.76 -20.93
CA TYR A 169 -18.57 2.54 -21.25
C TYR A 169 -17.08 2.83 -21.51
N LEU A 170 -16.78 3.81 -22.35
CA LEU A 170 -15.39 4.18 -22.67
C LEU A 170 -14.66 4.73 -21.44
N GLU A 171 -15.31 5.59 -20.67
CA GLU A 171 -14.74 6.13 -19.43
C GLU A 171 -14.43 5.03 -18.40
N MET A 172 -15.24 3.98 -18.32
CA MET A 172 -15.00 2.83 -17.45
C MET A 172 -13.87 1.95 -17.97
N GLU A 173 -13.80 1.72 -19.28
CA GLU A 173 -12.74 0.99 -19.94
C GLU A 173 -11.37 1.66 -19.72
N GLU A 174 -11.29 2.98 -19.90
CA GLU A 174 -10.09 3.78 -19.64
C GLU A 174 -9.58 3.62 -18.21
N LYS A 175 -10.49 3.57 -17.23
CA LYS A 175 -10.12 3.36 -15.81
C LYS A 175 -9.53 1.98 -15.57
N VAL A 176 -10.07 0.94 -16.21
CA VAL A 176 -9.52 -0.42 -16.15
C VAL A 176 -8.12 -0.47 -16.78
N ILE A 177 -7.95 0.15 -17.95
CA ILE A 177 -6.66 0.21 -18.64
C ILE A 177 -5.63 0.96 -17.79
N PHE A 178 -5.99 2.15 -17.30
CA PHE A 178 -5.16 2.94 -16.41
C PHE A 178 -4.70 2.13 -15.20
N LEU A 179 -5.62 1.43 -14.52
CA LEU A 179 -5.30 0.64 -13.35
C LEU A 179 -4.30 -0.49 -13.65
N LYS A 180 -4.48 -1.17 -14.80
CA LYS A 180 -3.56 -2.22 -15.25
C LYS A 180 -2.16 -1.66 -15.51
N VAL A 181 -2.07 -0.55 -16.24
CA VAL A 181 -0.79 0.11 -16.55
C VAL A 181 -0.10 0.60 -15.28
N PHE A 182 -0.84 1.28 -14.40
CA PHE A 182 -0.34 1.80 -13.13
C PHE A 182 0.21 0.69 -12.23
N ASN A 183 -0.53 -0.41 -12.07
CA ASN A 183 -0.09 -1.57 -11.31
C ASN A 183 1.11 -2.27 -11.96
N GLY A 184 1.13 -2.36 -13.30
CA GLY A 184 2.25 -2.91 -14.06
C GLY A 184 3.54 -2.12 -13.84
N ASN A 185 3.48 -0.80 -13.96
CA ASN A 185 4.61 0.10 -13.72
C ASN A 185 5.12 0.01 -12.28
N THR A 186 4.19 -0.03 -11.31
CA THR A 186 4.54 -0.18 -9.89
C THR A 186 5.24 -1.52 -9.64
N LYS A 187 4.76 -2.61 -10.25
CA LYS A 187 5.40 -3.93 -10.14
C LYS A 187 6.81 -3.94 -10.74
N ILE A 188 7.01 -3.29 -11.89
CA ILE A 188 8.35 -3.16 -12.50
C ILE A 188 9.29 -2.41 -11.55
N LEU A 189 8.86 -1.27 -11.00
CA LEU A 189 9.66 -0.50 -10.04
C LEU A 189 10.11 -1.34 -8.84
N VAL A 190 9.18 -2.12 -8.28
CA VAL A 190 9.47 -3.02 -7.14
C VAL A 190 10.50 -4.07 -7.50
N ILE A 191 10.37 -4.69 -8.68
CA ILE A 191 11.33 -5.70 -9.17
C ILE A 191 12.73 -5.09 -9.34
N GLU A 192 12.83 -3.90 -9.94
CA GLU A 192 14.11 -3.22 -10.15
C GLU A 192 14.77 -2.86 -8.82
N ARG A 193 14.01 -2.41 -7.82
CA ARG A 193 14.53 -2.15 -6.47
C ARG A 193 15.01 -3.43 -5.77
N ALA A 194 14.28 -4.53 -5.93
CA ALA A 194 14.68 -5.82 -5.38
C ALA A 194 16.01 -6.30 -5.98
N LYS A 195 16.19 -6.15 -7.30
CA LYS A 195 17.46 -6.45 -8.00
C LYS A 195 18.60 -5.58 -7.49
N ALA A 196 18.41 -4.26 -7.44
CA ALA A 196 19.43 -3.33 -6.96
C ALA A 196 19.84 -3.63 -5.51
N ARG A 197 18.88 -3.95 -4.64
CA ARG A 197 19.17 -4.36 -3.25
C ARG A 197 19.96 -5.66 -3.19
N HIS A 198 19.62 -6.64 -4.03
CA HIS A 198 20.36 -7.90 -4.12
C HIS A 198 21.80 -7.70 -4.61
N GLU A 199 22.01 -6.87 -5.64
CA GLU A 199 23.33 -6.53 -6.17
C GLU A 199 24.20 -5.84 -5.12
N VAL A 200 23.66 -4.84 -4.42
CA VAL A 200 24.35 -4.15 -3.32
C VAL A 200 24.76 -5.14 -2.22
N ASN A 201 23.85 -6.04 -1.83
CA ASN A 201 24.16 -7.05 -0.80
C ASN A 201 25.23 -8.04 -1.27
N THR A 202 25.22 -8.41 -2.54
CA THR A 202 26.21 -9.31 -3.14
C THR A 202 27.58 -8.63 -3.18
N ASN A 203 27.63 -7.38 -3.64
CA ASN A 203 28.85 -6.58 -3.71
C ASN A 203 29.46 -6.37 -2.31
N LYS A 204 28.65 -6.04 -1.29
CA LYS A 204 29.12 -5.93 0.11
C LYS A 204 29.76 -7.22 0.63
N LYS A 205 29.17 -8.38 0.32
CA LYS A 205 29.73 -9.69 0.69
C LYS A 205 31.05 -9.96 -0.03
N LEU A 206 31.15 -9.64 -1.31
CA LEU A 206 32.36 -9.83 -2.11
C LEU A 206 33.52 -8.94 -1.63
N HIS A 207 33.24 -7.72 -1.19
CA HIS A 207 34.27 -6.80 -0.68
C HIS A 207 34.55 -6.92 0.84
N GLY A 208 33.96 -7.92 1.52
CA GLY A 208 34.18 -8.11 2.96
C GLY A 208 33.65 -6.99 3.85
N ILE A 209 32.82 -6.11 3.30
CA ILE A 209 32.15 -5.03 4.05
C ILE A 209 30.91 -5.63 4.69
N ALA A 210 31.11 -6.43 5.73
CA ALA A 210 30.02 -6.83 6.63
C ALA A 210 29.65 -5.63 7.52
N PRO A 211 28.35 -5.40 7.80
CA PRO A 211 27.91 -4.37 8.73
C PRO A 211 28.37 -4.63 10.16
#